data_AF-A0A542DQ47-F1
#
_entry.id   AF-A0A542DQ47-F1
#
_cell.length_a   1.000
_cell.length_b   1.000
_cell.length_c   1.000
_cell.angle_alpha   90.00
_cell.angle_beta   90.00
_cell.angle_gamma   90.00
#
_symmetry.space_group_name_H-M   'P 1'
#
loop_
_entity.id
_entity.type
_entity.pdbx_description
1 polymer ?
#
loop_
_entity_poly.entity_id
_entity_poly.type
_entity_poly.pdbx_seq_one_letter_code
_entity_poly.pdbx_strand_id
1 'polypeptide(L)'
;MIEYELRNTGRMHPEAAAELREVRDLLMTFTEPSCIHRADELEGATGKVTRAMDLLGADADRIQLRLALAIKALRAAERAAKAYRRNPVTRPISQARFASKTGSAMGAVQVVLEELDPAESAARDKFHGQ
;
A
#
# COMPACT_ATOMS: atom_id res chain seq x y z
N MET A 1 -11.36 13.21 -36.11
CA MET A 1 -11.90 14.20 -35.16
C MET A 1 -13.38 13.89 -35.00
N ILE A 2 -13.95 13.46 -33.88
CA ILE A 2 -13.59 13.43 -32.46
C ILE A 2 -14.51 12.35 -31.87
N GLU A 3 -13.99 11.22 -31.38
CA GLU A 3 -14.75 10.27 -30.52
C GLU A 3 -13.80 9.46 -29.59
N TYR A 4 -12.70 10.07 -29.15
CA TYR A 4 -11.73 9.41 -28.24
C TYR A 4 -11.83 9.85 -26.77
N GLU A 5 -12.78 10.70 -26.40
CA GLU A 5 -12.74 11.40 -25.09
C GLU A 5 -13.86 11.08 -24.09
N LEU A 6 -14.65 10.02 -24.29
CA LEU A 6 -15.79 9.73 -23.39
C LEU A 6 -15.90 8.28 -22.88
N ARG A 7 -14.80 7.50 -22.89
CA ARG A 7 -14.79 6.12 -22.34
C ARG A 7 -13.71 5.82 -21.31
N ASN A 8 -13.03 6.81 -20.74
CA ASN A 8 -11.91 6.58 -19.82
C ASN A 8 -12.16 6.96 -18.35
N THR A 9 -13.36 7.39 -17.99
CA THR A 9 -13.72 7.82 -16.62
C THR A 9 -14.36 6.73 -15.75
N GLY A 10 -14.31 5.46 -16.15
CA GLY A 10 -15.04 4.41 -15.43
C GLY A 10 -14.57 2.98 -15.66
N ARG A 11 -13.37 2.75 -16.20
CA ARG A 11 -12.77 1.42 -16.07
C ARG A 11 -12.21 1.29 -14.68
N MET A 12 -13.08 0.89 -13.76
CA MET A 12 -12.68 0.11 -12.60
C MET A 12 -11.63 -0.89 -13.10
N HIS A 13 -10.40 -0.81 -12.60
CA HIS A 13 -9.36 -1.80 -12.88
C HIS A 13 -9.47 -2.85 -11.76
N PRO A 14 -10.40 -3.83 -11.85
CA PRO A 14 -10.69 -4.75 -10.76
C PRO A 14 -9.45 -5.53 -10.34
N GLU A 15 -8.56 -5.80 -11.29
CA GLU A 15 -7.28 -6.46 -11.06
C GLU A 15 -6.32 -5.57 -10.24
N ALA A 16 -6.17 -4.28 -10.59
CA ALA A 16 -5.35 -3.35 -9.82
C ALA A 16 -5.93 -3.16 -8.41
N ALA A 17 -7.25 -3.03 -8.28
CA ALA A 17 -7.90 -2.93 -6.98
C ALA A 17 -7.75 -4.22 -6.16
N ALA A 18 -7.82 -5.41 -6.77
CA ALA A 18 -7.60 -6.67 -6.09
C ALA A 18 -6.17 -6.79 -5.54
N GLU A 19 -5.16 -6.50 -6.37
CA GLU A 19 -3.75 -6.48 -5.95
C GLU A 19 -3.52 -5.50 -4.77
N LEU A 20 -4.13 -4.32 -4.82
CA LEU A 20 -4.04 -3.33 -3.74
C LEU A 20 -4.78 -3.75 -2.47
N ARG A 21 -5.95 -4.41 -2.59
CA ARG A 21 -6.67 -4.97 -1.44
C ARG A 21 -5.86 -6.06 -0.75
N GLU A 22 -5.25 -6.97 -1.51
CA GLU A 22 -4.37 -8.00 -0.94
C GLU A 22 -3.19 -7.39 -0.18
N VAL A 23 -2.58 -6.34 -0.72
CA VAL A 23 -1.50 -5.61 -0.02
C VAL A 23 -2.04 -4.91 1.22
N ARG A 24 -3.20 -4.26 1.16
CA ARG A 24 -3.83 -3.61 2.32
C ARG A 24 -4.11 -4.62 3.43
N ASP A 25 -4.75 -5.74 3.09
CA ASP A 25 -5.19 -6.75 4.05
C ASP A 25 -3.96 -7.40 4.73
N LEU A 26 -2.89 -7.64 3.97
CA LEU A 26 -1.58 -8.03 4.53
C LEU A 26 -1.05 -6.96 5.50
N LEU A 27 -1.02 -5.69 5.09
CA LEU A 27 -0.52 -4.58 5.89
C LEU A 27 -1.31 -4.37 7.19
N MET A 28 -2.63 -4.64 7.18
CA MET A 28 -3.49 -4.59 8.37
C MET A 28 -3.09 -5.62 9.44
N THR A 29 -2.34 -6.67 9.09
CA THR A 29 -1.84 -7.65 10.06
C THR A 29 -0.57 -7.20 10.81
N PHE A 30 0.03 -6.06 10.43
CA PHE A 30 1.22 -5.49 11.05
C PHE A 30 0.86 -4.33 11.99
N THR A 31 0.09 -4.63 13.04
CA THR A 31 -0.44 -3.63 13.98
C THR A 31 0.54 -3.21 15.08
N GLU A 32 1.58 -4.01 15.31
CA GLU A 32 2.54 -3.80 16.40
C GLU A 32 3.99 -3.76 15.92
N PRO A 33 4.90 -3.07 16.64
CA PRO A 33 6.33 -3.09 16.32
C PRO A 33 6.96 -4.49 16.36
N SER A 34 6.39 -5.39 17.17
CA SER A 34 6.78 -6.81 17.28
C SER A 34 6.59 -7.57 15.95
N CYS A 35 5.67 -7.13 15.09
CA CYS A 35 5.37 -7.79 13.81
C CYS A 35 6.56 -7.76 12.82
N ILE A 36 7.65 -7.02 13.11
CA ILE A 36 8.90 -7.06 12.33
C ILE A 36 9.47 -8.48 12.16
N HIS A 37 9.14 -9.41 13.06
CA HIS A 37 9.52 -10.82 12.94
C HIS A 37 8.90 -11.52 11.73
N ARG A 38 7.75 -11.02 11.27
CA ARG A 38 7.00 -11.51 10.11
C ARG A 38 7.32 -10.72 8.83
N ALA A 39 8.38 -9.91 8.81
CA ALA A 39 8.68 -9.03 7.70
C ALA A 39 8.89 -9.75 6.35
N ASP A 40 9.21 -11.05 6.37
CA ASP A 40 9.35 -11.84 5.14
C ASP A 40 7.97 -12.09 4.46
N GLU A 41 6.85 -11.93 5.17
CA GLU A 41 5.50 -11.95 4.58
C GLU A 41 5.22 -10.74 3.68
N LEU A 42 6.03 -9.66 3.78
CA LEU A 42 5.96 -8.52 2.84
C LEU A 42 6.58 -8.84 1.47
N GLU A 43 7.16 -10.03 1.31
CA GLU A 43 7.69 -10.47 0.02
C GLU A 43 6.61 -10.40 -1.06
N GLY A 44 6.97 -9.82 -2.21
CA GLY A 44 6.05 -9.63 -3.32
C GLY A 44 5.10 -8.43 -3.17
N ALA A 45 4.91 -7.83 -1.99
CA ALA A 45 4.01 -6.68 -1.81
C ALA A 45 4.40 -5.50 -2.71
N THR A 46 5.71 -5.18 -2.78
CA THR A 46 6.22 -4.17 -3.72
C THR A 46 5.85 -4.50 -5.17
N GLY A 47 5.94 -5.78 -5.56
CA GLY A 47 5.60 -6.24 -6.91
C GLY A 47 4.11 -6.10 -7.23
N LYS A 48 3.23 -6.40 -6.28
CA LYS A 48 1.77 -6.20 -6.39
C LYS A 48 1.44 -4.73 -6.63
N VAL A 49 2.04 -3.84 -5.83
CA VAL A 49 1.85 -2.38 -5.99
C VAL A 49 2.37 -1.88 -7.34
N THR A 50 3.52 -2.38 -7.81
CA THR A 50 4.05 -2.05 -9.14
C THR A 50 3.12 -2.53 -10.26
N ARG A 51 2.60 -3.75 -10.20
CA ARG A 51 1.63 -4.25 -11.19
C ARG A 51 0.35 -3.43 -11.20
N ALA A 52 -0.19 -3.08 -10.03
CA ALA A 52 -1.35 -2.19 -9.93
C ALA A 52 -1.06 -0.82 -10.55
N MET A 53 0.14 -0.27 -10.33
CA MET A 53 0.59 0.99 -10.90
C MET A 53 0.69 0.93 -12.44
N ASP A 54 1.18 -0.18 -13.00
CA ASP A 54 1.24 -0.40 -14.45
C ASP A 54 -0.16 -0.56 -15.07
N LEU A 55 -1.06 -1.26 -14.38
CA LEU A 55 -2.44 -1.48 -14.81
C LEU A 55 -3.28 -0.20 -14.86
N LEU A 56 -3.04 0.74 -13.94
CA LEU A 56 -3.79 2.00 -13.84
C LEU A 56 -3.34 3.06 -14.87
N GLY A 57 -2.18 2.87 -15.51
CA GLY A 57 -1.66 3.78 -16.53
C GLY A 57 -1.12 5.11 -15.98
N ALA A 58 -0.40 5.83 -16.84
CA ALA A 58 0.33 7.04 -16.47
C ALA A 58 -0.57 8.29 -16.28
N ASP A 59 -1.81 8.25 -16.78
CA ASP A 59 -2.70 9.43 -16.81
C ASP A 59 -3.26 9.80 -15.41
N ALA A 60 -2.93 9.03 -14.38
CA ALA A 60 -3.39 9.22 -13.00
C ALA A 60 -2.25 9.67 -12.07
N ASP A 61 -1.61 10.82 -12.36
CA ASP A 61 -0.44 11.36 -11.63
C ASP A 61 -0.53 11.27 -10.10
N ARG A 62 -1.71 11.60 -9.55
CA ARG A 62 -1.95 11.57 -8.10
C ARG A 62 -1.94 10.14 -7.54
N ILE A 63 -2.54 9.19 -8.26
CA ILE A 63 -2.54 7.76 -7.90
C ILE A 63 -1.13 7.20 -8.04
N GLN A 64 -0.46 7.49 -9.15
CA GLN A 64 0.94 7.10 -9.42
C GLN A 64 1.87 7.57 -8.29
N LEU A 65 1.76 8.84 -7.88
CA LEU A 65 2.53 9.38 -6.76
C LEU A 65 2.28 8.61 -5.46
N ARG A 66 1.02 8.27 -5.14
CA ARG A 66 0.71 7.50 -3.92
C ARG A 66 1.25 6.08 -3.98
N LEU A 67 1.13 5.40 -5.11
CA LEU A 67 1.69 4.06 -5.29
C LEU A 67 3.22 4.07 -5.20
N ALA A 68 3.87 5.10 -5.74
CA ALA A 68 5.31 5.30 -5.58
C ALA A 68 5.70 5.51 -4.11
N LEU A 69 4.90 6.27 -3.34
CA LEU A 69 5.10 6.44 -1.90
C LEU A 69 4.91 5.12 -1.13
N ALA A 70 3.90 4.32 -1.49
CA ALA A 70 3.69 2.99 -0.92
C ALA A 70 4.89 2.07 -1.16
N ILE A 71 5.39 2.01 -2.40
CA ILE A 71 6.60 1.25 -2.76
C ILE A 71 7.82 1.72 -1.94
N LYS A 72 8.01 3.03 -1.82
CA LYS A 72 9.11 3.60 -1.03
C LYS A 72 9.01 3.19 0.44
N ALA A 73 7.81 3.18 1.00
CA ALA A 73 7.55 2.77 2.36
C ALA A 73 7.79 1.26 2.56
N LEU A 74 7.28 0.39 1.69
CA LEU A 74 7.50 -1.06 1.72
C LEU A 74 8.99 -1.41 1.70
N ARG A 75 9.75 -0.85 0.76
CA ARG A 75 11.21 -1.02 0.69
C ARG A 75 11.93 -0.51 1.95
N ALA A 76 11.40 0.52 2.60
CA ALA A 76 11.95 1.02 3.86
C ALA A 76 11.64 0.09 5.05
N ALA A 77 10.46 -0.53 5.07
CA ALA A 77 10.11 -1.56 6.05
C ALA A 77 11.03 -2.78 5.92
N GLU A 78 11.25 -3.27 4.70
CA GLU A 78 12.21 -4.36 4.42
C GLU A 78 13.63 -4.03 4.90
N ARG A 79 14.09 -2.79 4.69
CA ARG A 79 15.40 -2.33 5.20
C ARG A 79 15.44 -2.29 6.73
N ALA A 80 14.36 -1.88 7.38
CA ALA A 80 14.26 -1.90 8.84
C ALA A 80 14.33 -3.33 9.39
N ALA A 81 13.65 -4.29 8.75
CA ALA A 81 13.74 -5.71 9.10
C ALA A 81 15.16 -6.27 8.92
N LYS A 82 15.84 -5.94 7.81
CA LYS A 82 17.25 -6.32 7.60
C LYS A 82 18.16 -5.75 8.70
N ALA A 83 17.94 -4.49 9.12
CA ALA A 83 18.71 -3.87 10.19
C ALA A 83 18.43 -4.53 11.56
N TYR A 84 17.18 -4.84 11.86
CA TYR A 84 16.76 -5.55 13.09
C TYR A 84 17.49 -6.89 13.26
N ARG A 85 17.60 -7.66 12.16
CA ARG A 85 18.30 -8.96 12.16
C ARG A 85 19.81 -8.82 12.37
N ARG A 86 20.43 -7.78 11.82
CA ARG A 86 21.89 -7.58 11.85
C ARG A 86 22.39 -6.94 13.14
N ASN A 87 21.63 -6.03 13.74
CA ASN A 87 22.12 -5.15 14.81
C ASN A 87 21.22 -5.22 16.06
N PRO A 88 21.59 -6.00 17.08
CA PRO A 88 20.83 -6.11 18.32
C PRO A 88 20.60 -4.76 19.03
N VAL A 89 21.60 -3.89 19.02
CA VAL A 89 21.57 -2.57 19.70
C VAL A 89 20.51 -1.64 19.10
N THR A 90 20.26 -1.71 17.79
CA THR A 90 19.30 -0.84 17.10
C THR A 90 17.93 -1.48 16.89
N ARG A 91 17.63 -2.61 17.56
CA ARG A 91 16.37 -3.33 17.42
C ARG A 91 15.13 -2.47 17.73
N PRO A 92 15.06 -1.72 18.85
CA PRO A 92 13.89 -0.89 19.13
C PRO A 92 13.64 0.17 18.05
N ILE A 93 14.72 0.78 17.54
CA ILE A 93 14.64 1.76 16.45
C ILE A 93 14.16 1.10 15.15
N SER A 94 14.64 -0.11 14.87
CA SER A 94 14.23 -0.87 13.68
C SER A 94 12.77 -1.29 13.75
N GLN A 95 12.28 -1.71 14.91
CA GLN A 95 10.87 -2.01 15.18
C GLN A 95 9.98 -0.79 14.96
N ALA A 96 10.32 0.35 15.56
CA ALA A 96 9.58 1.59 15.38
C ALA A 96 9.55 2.05 13.91
N ARG A 97 10.69 1.95 13.20
CA ARG A 97 10.77 2.25 11.76
C ARG A 97 9.91 1.30 10.95
N PHE A 98 9.94 0.00 11.24
CA PHE A 98 9.13 -0.99 10.54
C PHE A 98 7.64 -0.65 10.67
N ALA A 99 7.13 -0.48 11.90
CA ALA A 99 5.73 -0.14 12.15
C ALA A 99 5.32 1.19 11.48
N SER A 100 6.17 2.21 11.55
CA SER A 100 5.92 3.48 10.86
C SER A 100 5.81 3.32 9.34
N LYS A 101 6.63 2.45 8.74
CA LYS A 101 6.66 2.25 7.29
C LYS A 101 5.55 1.34 6.78
N THR A 102 5.16 0.29 7.51
CA THR A 102 3.97 -0.49 7.17
C THR A 102 2.71 0.36 7.26
N GLY A 103 2.57 1.18 8.31
CA GLY A 103 1.46 2.13 8.43
C GLY A 103 1.43 3.20 7.32
N SER A 104 2.61 3.72 6.92
CA SER A 104 2.70 4.67 5.80
C SER A 104 2.28 4.02 4.47
N ALA A 105 2.71 2.78 4.22
CA ALA A 105 2.31 2.04 3.01
C ALA A 105 0.81 1.77 3.00
N MET A 106 0.24 1.36 4.15
CA MET A 106 -1.18 1.09 4.31
C MET A 106 -2.02 2.33 4.00
N GLY A 107 -1.67 3.49 4.58
CA GLY A 107 -2.38 4.73 4.32
C GLY A 107 -2.33 5.14 2.84
N ALA A 108 -1.19 4.97 2.16
CA ALA A 108 -1.08 5.28 0.74
C ALA A 108 -1.94 4.35 -0.13
N VAL A 109 -1.92 3.04 0.15
CA VAL A 109 -2.75 2.03 -0.56
C VAL A 109 -4.24 2.27 -0.31
N GLN A 110 -4.62 2.54 0.93
CA GLN A 110 -6.02 2.80 1.31
C GLN A 110 -6.58 4.00 0.54
N VAL A 111 -5.84 5.09 0.44
CA VAL A 111 -6.31 6.27 -0.30
C VAL A 111 -6.45 6.00 -1.80
N VAL A 112 -5.59 5.16 -2.38
CA VAL A 112 -5.76 4.76 -3.78
C VAL A 112 -7.02 3.89 -3.93
N LEU A 113 -7.28 2.95 -3.03
CA LEU A 113 -8.51 2.15 -3.05
C LEU A 113 -9.76 3.03 -2.93
N GLU A 114 -9.76 4.04 -2.06
CA GLU A 114 -10.86 5.02 -1.93
C GLU A 114 -11.06 5.87 -3.20
N GLU A 115 -9.98 6.17 -3.94
CA GLU A 115 -10.06 6.88 -5.23
C GLU A 115 -10.52 5.98 -6.39
N LEU A 116 -10.24 4.67 -6.33
CA LEU A 116 -10.67 3.69 -7.34
C LEU A 116 -12.11 3.22 -7.13
N ASP A 117 -12.56 3.14 -5.88
CA ASP A 117 -13.88 2.67 -5.49
C ASP A 117 -14.43 3.49 -4.31
N PRO A 118 -15.32 4.47 -4.56
CA PRO A 118 -15.92 5.27 -3.50
C PRO A 118 -16.71 4.46 -2.46
N ALA A 119 -17.12 3.22 -2.76
CA ALA A 119 -17.76 2.36 -1.77
C ALA A 119 -16.80 1.95 -0.63
N GLU A 120 -15.48 1.95 -0.87
CA GLU A 120 -14.45 1.73 0.15
C GLU A 120 -14.45 2.87 1.20
N SER A 121 -14.77 4.11 0.80
CA SER A 121 -14.93 5.23 1.74
C SER A 121 -16.12 5.02 2.68
N ALA A 122 -17.23 4.49 2.17
CA ALA A 122 -18.42 4.18 2.98
C ALA A 122 -18.20 3.00 3.93
N ALA A 123 -17.28 2.07 3.61
CA ALA A 123 -16.88 1.00 4.51
C ALA A 123 -16.06 1.55 5.70
N ARG A 124 -15.14 2.49 5.45
CA ARG A 124 -14.31 3.11 6.49
C ARG A 124 -15.12 3.89 7.52
N ASP A 125 -16.12 4.66 7.09
CA ASP A 125 -16.96 5.45 8.00
C ASP A 125 -17.77 4.57 8.97
N LYS A 126 -18.14 3.35 8.56
CA LYS A 126 -18.83 2.39 9.43
C LYS A 126 -17.93 1.77 10.50
N PHE A 127 -16.61 1.77 10.31
CA PHE A 127 -15.65 1.23 11.28
C PHE A 127 -15.21 2.27 12.33
N HIS A 128 -15.35 3.57 12.07
CA HIS A 128 -15.02 4.64 13.04
C HIS A 128 -16.22 5.13 13.86
N GLY A 129 -17.41 4.56 13.66
CA GLY A 129 -18.65 4.89 14.38
C GLY A 129 -19.06 3.90 15.48
N GLN A 130 -18.15 3.05 15.96
CA GLN A 130 -18.40 2.11 17.06
C GLN A 130 -17.39 2.29 18.19
#